data_AF-A0A1F6YQ44-F1
#
_entry.id   AF-A0A1F6YQ44-F1
#
_cell.length_a   1.000
_cell.length_b   1.000
_cell.length_c   1.000
_cell.angle_alpha   90.00
_cell.angle_beta   90.00
_cell.angle_gamma   90.00
#
_symmetry.space_group_name_H-M   'P 1'
#
loop_
_entity.id
_entity.type
_entity.pdbx_description
1 polymer ?
#
loop_
_entity_poly.entity_id
_entity_poly.type
_entity_poly.pdbx_seq_one_letter_code
_entity_poly.pdbx_strand_id
1 'polypeptide(L)'
;MFKPKTERIEKLAKLFPEIILSMEKIFNGPTNIYIDWSNVIHWQDKLRWNFDLKRMKQFFDSFDTMRSIKIYTGTLEGNRQSEDFIPELKAMGYDVSTKPVKLMKMFIDVSSIPKDSPVILKSFIKKSLLSKLDIATIEYLNNKLEAFNKQGILYIEEPKCNFDVEMGRDMLRDFDNDGVENYILWCFRHTHMAV
;
A
#
# COMPACT_ATOMS: atom_id res chain seq x y z
N MET A 1 -12.02 -23.08 -12.55
CA MET A 1 -11.97 -22.91 -14.01
C MET A 1 -12.41 -21.49 -14.39
N PHE A 2 -11.70 -20.87 -15.33
CA PHE A 2 -11.90 -19.50 -15.77
C PHE A 2 -13.15 -19.34 -16.65
N LYS A 3 -13.99 -18.37 -16.30
CA LYS A 3 -15.23 -17.98 -16.97
C LYS A 3 -15.30 -16.45 -17.05
N PRO A 4 -15.02 -15.85 -18.21
CA PRO A 4 -14.91 -14.40 -18.33
C PRO A 4 -16.22 -13.70 -17.93
N LYS A 5 -16.16 -12.73 -17.01
CA LYS A 5 -17.33 -11.97 -16.54
C LYS A 5 -17.79 -10.86 -17.48
N THR A 6 -16.97 -10.49 -18.45
CA THR A 6 -17.28 -9.42 -19.41
C THR A 6 -16.76 -9.77 -20.80
N GLU A 7 -17.38 -9.23 -21.84
CA GLU A 7 -16.91 -9.38 -23.22
C GLU A 7 -15.46 -8.91 -23.40
N ARG A 8 -15.07 -7.87 -22.67
CA ARG A 8 -13.69 -7.35 -22.70
C ARG A 8 -12.71 -8.40 -22.16
N ILE A 9 -13.02 -9.03 -21.03
CA ILE A 9 -12.18 -10.08 -20.45
C ILE A 9 -12.13 -11.29 -21.38
N GLU A 10 -13.25 -11.65 -22.01
CA GLU A 10 -13.28 -12.74 -22.99
C GLU A 10 -12.33 -12.46 -24.18
N LYS A 11 -12.37 -11.24 -24.74
CA LYS A 11 -11.46 -10.83 -25.82
C LYS A 11 -10.00 -10.87 -25.37
N LEU A 12 -9.70 -10.38 -24.17
CA LEU A 12 -8.34 -10.41 -23.62
C LEU A 12 -7.85 -11.84 -23.36
N ALA A 13 -8.71 -12.72 -22.85
CA ALA A 13 -8.38 -14.12 -22.63
C ALA A 13 -8.00 -14.85 -23.93
N LYS A 14 -8.67 -14.52 -25.05
CA LYS A 14 -8.34 -15.04 -26.39
C LYS A 14 -6.99 -14.51 -26.90
N LEU A 15 -6.64 -13.27 -26.57
CA LEU A 15 -5.36 -12.66 -26.95
C LEU A 15 -4.19 -13.17 -26.10
N PHE A 16 -4.44 -13.56 -24.84
CA PHE A 16 -3.41 -13.95 -23.88
C PHE A 16 -3.73 -15.31 -23.22
N PRO A 17 -3.91 -16.40 -23.99
CA PRO A 17 -4.34 -17.69 -23.45
C PRO A 17 -3.35 -18.29 -22.44
N GLU A 18 -2.04 -18.13 -22.68
CA GLU A 18 -0.99 -18.63 -21.77
C GLU A 18 -1.03 -17.98 -20.39
N ILE A 19 -1.45 -16.71 -20.33
CA ILE A 19 -1.63 -16.00 -19.06
C ILE A 19 -2.80 -16.60 -18.30
N ILE A 20 -3.92 -16.88 -18.97
CA ILE A 20 -5.08 -17.51 -18.34
C ILE A 20 -4.72 -18.90 -17.82
N LEU A 21 -4.06 -19.73 -18.62
CA LEU A 21 -3.59 -21.06 -18.19
C LEU A 21 -2.66 -20.99 -16.98
N SER A 22 -1.77 -20.00 -16.94
CA SER A 22 -0.88 -19.78 -15.80
C SER A 22 -1.65 -19.35 -14.54
N MET A 23 -2.65 -18.48 -14.69
CA MET A 23 -3.50 -18.05 -13.58
C MET A 23 -4.40 -19.18 -13.07
N GLU A 24 -4.91 -20.06 -13.94
CA GLU A 24 -5.70 -21.22 -13.51
C GLU A 24 -4.89 -22.21 -12.66
N LYS A 25 -3.58 -22.30 -12.88
CA LYS A 25 -2.69 -23.09 -12.01
C LYS A 25 -2.55 -22.48 -10.60
N ILE A 26 -2.58 -21.15 -10.50
CA ILE A 26 -2.52 -20.43 -9.23
C ILE A 26 -3.88 -20.49 -8.52
N PHE A 27 -4.97 -20.35 -9.27
CA PHE A 27 -6.35 -20.32 -8.77
C PHE A 27 -7.03 -21.69 -8.92
N ASN A 28 -6.30 -22.78 -8.68
CA ASN A 28 -6.75 -24.15 -8.89
C ASN A 28 -7.66 -24.71 -7.78
N GLY A 29 -7.76 -24.01 -6.64
CA GLY A 29 -8.61 -24.36 -5.50
C GLY A 29 -9.18 -23.10 -4.83
N PRO A 30 -10.09 -23.25 -3.84
CA PRO A 30 -10.68 -22.14 -3.09
C PRO A 30 -9.63 -21.09 -2.68
N THR A 31 -9.75 -19.87 -3.23
CA THR A 31 -8.71 -18.84 -3.10
C THR A 31 -9.22 -17.60 -2.38
N ASN A 32 -8.43 -17.10 -1.42
CA ASN A 32 -8.55 -15.74 -0.91
C ASN A 32 -7.36 -14.87 -1.35
N ILE A 33 -7.64 -13.61 -1.68
CA ILE A 33 -6.63 -12.59 -1.97
C ILE A 33 -6.66 -11.54 -0.86
N TYR A 34 -5.48 -11.18 -0.34
CA TYR A 34 -5.27 -10.18 0.71
C TYR A 34 -4.42 -9.04 0.15
N ILE A 35 -5.00 -7.85 0.03
CA ILE A 35 -4.39 -6.70 -0.64
C ILE A 35 -4.15 -5.59 0.39
N ASP A 36 -2.89 -5.32 0.73
CA ASP A 36 -2.50 -4.09 1.41
C ASP A 36 -2.44 -2.96 0.37
N TRP A 37 -3.53 -2.20 0.28
CA TRP A 37 -3.68 -1.18 -0.76
C TRP A 37 -2.61 -0.10 -0.67
N SER A 38 -2.19 0.24 0.55
CA SER A 38 -1.16 1.26 0.78
C SER A 38 0.20 0.87 0.21
N ASN A 39 0.48 -0.43 0.11
CA ASN A 39 1.71 -0.93 -0.50
C ASN A 39 1.56 -1.20 -2.00
N VAL A 40 0.37 -1.66 -2.43
CA VAL A 40 0.08 -2.03 -3.82
C VAL A 40 -0.11 -0.81 -4.72
N ILE A 41 -0.73 0.27 -4.25
CA ILE A 41 -0.96 1.47 -5.07
C ILE A 41 0.35 2.02 -5.67
N HIS A 42 1.45 1.93 -4.93
CA HIS A 42 2.77 2.41 -5.36
C HIS A 42 3.44 1.52 -6.41
N TRP A 43 2.88 0.35 -6.74
CA TRP A 43 3.40 -0.45 -7.85
C TRP A 43 3.19 0.24 -9.19
N GLN A 44 2.17 1.10 -9.30
CA GLN A 44 1.87 1.88 -10.51
C GLN A 44 3.03 2.81 -10.90
N ASP A 45 3.70 3.39 -9.90
CA ASP A 45 4.84 4.29 -10.10
C ASP A 45 5.99 3.59 -10.85
N LYS A 46 6.21 2.30 -10.55
CA LYS A 46 7.26 1.50 -11.19
C LYS A 46 6.81 0.86 -12.49
N LEU A 47 5.62 0.28 -12.49
CA LEU A 47 5.14 -0.49 -13.63
C LEU A 47 4.60 0.41 -14.76
N ARG A 48 4.37 1.70 -14.50
CA ARG A 48 3.87 2.70 -15.47
C ARG A 48 2.48 2.39 -16.05
N TRP A 49 1.66 1.65 -15.31
CA TRP A 49 0.24 1.45 -15.59
C TRP A 49 -0.56 1.67 -14.32
N ASN A 50 -1.84 2.01 -14.49
CA ASN A 50 -2.73 2.29 -13.37
C ASN A 50 -3.65 1.10 -13.07
N PHE A 51 -3.92 0.88 -11.79
CA PHE A 51 -4.93 -0.07 -11.34
C PHE A 51 -6.32 0.50 -11.61
N ASP A 52 -7.13 -0.29 -12.29
CA ASP A 52 -8.57 -0.11 -12.36
C ASP A 52 -9.19 -1.18 -11.46
N LEU A 53 -9.58 -0.80 -10.25
CA LEU A 53 -10.10 -1.72 -9.23
C LEU A 53 -11.37 -2.42 -9.66
N LYS A 54 -12.20 -1.79 -10.50
CA LYS A 54 -13.39 -2.43 -11.04
C LYS A 54 -13.01 -3.53 -12.03
N ARG A 55 -12.08 -3.27 -12.95
CA ARG A 55 -11.59 -4.27 -13.90
C ARG A 55 -10.84 -5.40 -13.20
N MET A 56 -10.06 -5.08 -12.18
CA MET A 56 -9.36 -6.06 -11.36
C MET A 56 -10.35 -7.01 -10.68
N LYS A 57 -11.44 -6.47 -10.09
CA LYS A 57 -12.50 -7.28 -9.50
C LYS A 57 -13.16 -8.20 -10.52
N GLN A 58 -13.54 -7.66 -11.67
CA GLN A 58 -14.15 -8.42 -12.77
C GLN A 58 -13.24 -9.55 -13.25
N PHE A 59 -11.93 -9.32 -13.31
CA PHE A 59 -10.96 -10.34 -13.69
C PHE A 59 -10.88 -11.46 -12.65
N PHE A 60 -10.70 -11.15 -11.37
CA PHE A 60 -10.65 -12.17 -10.33
C PHE A 60 -11.97 -12.93 -10.17
N ASP A 61 -13.10 -12.25 -10.30
CA ASP A 61 -14.43 -12.88 -10.30
C ASP A 61 -14.67 -13.79 -11.51
N SER A 62 -13.80 -13.74 -12.52
CA SER A 62 -13.83 -14.68 -13.63
C SER A 62 -13.26 -16.05 -13.26
N PHE A 63 -12.76 -16.27 -12.04
CA PHE A 63 -12.37 -17.59 -11.54
C PHE A 63 -13.44 -18.09 -10.56
N ASP A 64 -14.03 -19.26 -10.82
CA ASP A 64 -15.06 -19.86 -9.95
C ASP A 64 -14.53 -20.33 -8.59
N THR A 65 -13.21 -20.42 -8.44
CA THR A 65 -12.51 -20.76 -7.20
C THR A 65 -12.32 -19.56 -6.28
N MET A 66 -12.57 -18.34 -6.75
CA MET A 66 -12.40 -17.11 -5.97
C MET A 66 -13.45 -17.04 -4.85
N ARG A 67 -12.99 -17.03 -3.59
CA ARG A 67 -13.84 -16.96 -2.40
C ARG A 67 -14.01 -15.54 -1.91
N SER A 68 -12.90 -14.85 -1.66
CA SER A 68 -12.90 -13.46 -1.21
C SER A 68 -11.68 -12.70 -1.72
N ILE A 69 -11.89 -11.41 -1.96
CA ILE A 69 -10.81 -10.46 -2.29
C ILE A 69 -10.89 -9.35 -1.25
N LYS A 70 -9.97 -9.42 -0.29
CA LYS A 70 -9.91 -8.56 0.88
C LYS A 70 -8.97 -7.38 0.59
N ILE A 71 -9.47 -6.16 0.72
CA ILE A 71 -8.69 -4.92 0.62
C ILE A 71 -8.53 -4.31 2.01
N TYR A 72 -7.28 -4.07 2.38
CA TYR A 72 -6.88 -3.40 3.59
C TYR A 72 -6.38 -2.01 3.23
N THR A 73 -7.07 -0.98 3.71
CA THR A 73 -6.74 0.42 3.41
C THR A 73 -7.10 1.32 4.57
N GLY A 74 -6.31 2.36 4.81
CA GLY A 74 -6.63 3.36 5.83
C GLY A 74 -7.70 4.34 5.35
N THR A 75 -8.41 4.95 6.30
CA THR A 75 -9.31 6.09 6.06
C THR A 75 -8.76 7.33 6.75
N LEU A 76 -8.52 8.40 6.00
CA LEU A 76 -8.14 9.69 6.56
C LEU A 76 -9.40 10.48 6.91
N GLU A 77 -9.72 10.55 8.21
CA GLU A 77 -10.90 11.25 8.70
C GLU A 77 -10.89 12.73 8.31
N GLY A 78 -12.02 13.24 7.83
CA GLY A 78 -12.17 14.61 7.33
C GLY A 78 -11.68 14.78 5.88
N ASN A 79 -11.10 13.76 5.26
CA ASN A 79 -10.80 13.75 3.83
C ASN A 79 -11.89 13.00 3.06
N ARG A 80 -12.80 13.76 2.43
CA ARG A 80 -13.95 13.21 1.70
C ARG A 80 -13.55 12.18 0.64
N GLN A 81 -12.46 12.40 -0.09
CA GLN A 81 -12.00 11.44 -1.10
C GLN A 81 -11.61 10.10 -0.46
N SER A 82 -10.91 10.13 0.68
CA SER A 82 -10.54 8.93 1.42
C SER A 82 -11.75 8.23 2.04
N GLU A 83 -12.75 8.99 2.45
CA GLU A 83 -13.99 8.48 3.05
C GLU A 83 -14.89 7.82 2.01
N ASP A 84 -15.07 8.47 0.85
CA ASP A 84 -15.89 7.98 -0.27
C ASP A 84 -15.26 6.74 -0.94
N PHE A 85 -13.95 6.57 -0.85
CA PHE A 85 -13.25 5.39 -1.40
C PHE A 85 -13.69 4.06 -0.77
N ILE A 86 -13.98 4.05 0.54
CA ILE A 86 -14.41 2.81 1.24
C ILE A 86 -15.75 2.26 0.74
N PRO A 87 -16.85 3.03 0.68
CA PRO A 87 -18.11 2.55 0.14
C PRO A 87 -18.01 2.21 -1.35
N GLU A 88 -17.17 2.90 -2.13
CA GLU A 88 -16.92 2.54 -3.52
C GLU A 88 -16.33 1.13 -3.66
N LEU A 89 -15.31 0.79 -2.87
CA LEU A 89 -14.74 -0.57 -2.85
C LEU A 89 -15.76 -1.63 -2.45
N LYS A 90 -16.56 -1.34 -1.42
CA LYS A 90 -17.63 -2.25 -0.97
C LYS A 90 -18.71 -2.43 -2.04
N ALA A 91 -19.09 -1.36 -2.74
CA ALA A 91 -20.06 -1.41 -3.84
C ALA A 91 -19.54 -2.20 -5.05
N MET A 92 -18.22 -2.29 -5.24
CA MET A 92 -17.60 -3.19 -6.23
C MET A 92 -17.58 -4.65 -5.77
N GLY A 93 -17.92 -4.95 -4.51
CA GLY A 93 -17.96 -6.30 -3.96
C GLY A 93 -16.64 -6.79 -3.36
N TYR A 94 -15.73 -5.88 -3.01
CA TYR A 94 -14.57 -6.22 -2.18
C TYR A 94 -14.97 -6.38 -0.71
N ASP A 95 -14.26 -7.27 -0.01
CA ASP A 95 -14.29 -7.30 1.45
C ASP A 95 -13.29 -6.26 1.97
N VAL A 96 -13.76 -5.21 2.63
CA VAL A 96 -12.93 -4.02 2.92
C VAL A 96 -12.72 -3.88 4.41
N SER A 97 -11.46 -4.05 4.81
CA SER A 97 -10.98 -3.73 6.15
C SER A 97 -10.35 -2.34 6.16
N THR A 98 -10.84 -1.49 7.05
CA THR A 98 -10.30 -0.13 7.23
C THR A 98 -10.08 0.23 8.69
N LYS A 99 -9.15 1.15 8.91
CA LYS A 99 -8.95 1.84 10.17
C LYS A 99 -8.51 3.29 9.93
N PRO A 100 -8.72 4.20 10.89
CA PRO A 100 -8.27 5.58 10.78
C PRO A 100 -6.77 5.68 10.53
N VAL A 101 -6.38 6.53 9.59
CA VAL A 101 -4.97 6.89 9.36
C VAL A 101 -4.52 7.78 10.50
N LYS A 102 -3.42 7.40 11.15
CA LYS A 102 -2.82 8.22 12.20
C LYS A 102 -1.84 9.23 11.59
N LEU A 103 -2.11 10.52 11.74
CA LEU A 103 -1.17 11.57 11.40
C LEU A 103 -0.10 11.68 12.49
N MET A 104 1.12 11.24 12.17
CA MET A 104 2.25 11.26 13.09
C MET A 104 3.03 12.56 12.93
N LYS A 105 3.22 13.27 14.04
CA LYS A 105 4.04 14.48 14.05
C LYS A 105 5.52 14.11 14.02
N MET A 106 6.19 14.48 12.94
CA MET A 106 7.63 14.39 12.77
C MET A 106 8.21 15.77 13.07
N PHE A 107 8.80 15.94 14.24
CA PHE A 107 9.34 17.22 14.68
C PHE A 107 10.56 17.61 13.83
N ILE A 108 10.55 18.87 13.39
CA ILE A 108 11.64 19.52 12.65
C ILE A 108 12.17 20.75 13.39
N ASP A 109 11.82 20.89 14.67
CA ASP A 109 12.28 21.98 15.52
C ASP A 109 13.75 21.79 15.89
N VAL A 110 14.58 22.72 15.43
CA VAL A 110 16.03 22.72 15.69
C VAL A 110 16.43 23.69 16.80
N SER A 111 15.48 24.38 17.45
CA SER A 111 15.77 25.41 18.47
C SER A 111 16.55 24.89 19.68
N SER A 112 16.44 23.59 19.98
CA SER A 112 17.06 22.94 21.15
C SER A 112 18.32 22.14 20.83
N ILE A 113 18.84 22.20 19.59
CA ILE A 113 20.03 21.46 19.18
C ILE A 113 21.14 22.39 18.63
N PRO A 114 22.41 22.00 18.74
CA PRO A 114 23.51 22.66 18.04
C PRO A 114 23.32 22.67 16.51
N LYS A 115 23.83 23.69 15.83
CA LYS A 115 23.69 23.84 14.38
C LYS A 115 24.34 22.71 13.58
N ASP A 116 25.41 22.12 14.10
CA ASP A 116 26.13 20.98 13.52
C ASP A 116 25.54 19.62 13.92
N SER A 117 24.45 19.60 14.68
CA SER A 117 23.84 18.36 15.17
C SER A 117 23.00 17.64 14.10
N PRO A 118 23.27 16.36 13.80
CA PRO A 118 22.48 15.60 12.84
C PRO A 118 21.21 14.97 13.44
N VAL A 119 20.88 15.23 14.71
CA VAL A 119 19.84 14.50 15.47
C VAL A 119 18.48 14.53 14.78
N ILE A 120 18.02 15.70 14.34
CA ILE A 120 16.74 15.84 13.65
C ILE A 120 16.82 15.25 12.23
N LEU A 121 17.94 15.45 11.53
CA LEU A 121 18.17 14.92 10.19
C LEU A 121 18.17 13.38 10.12
N LYS A 122 18.53 12.68 11.21
CA LYS A 122 18.47 11.21 11.30
C LYS A 122 17.07 10.65 11.06
N SER A 123 16.02 11.43 11.35
CA SER A 123 14.64 11.02 11.13
C SER A 123 14.24 11.01 9.65
N PHE A 124 14.98 11.71 8.79
CA PHE A 124 14.61 11.94 7.39
C PHE A 124 15.65 11.40 6.40
N ILE A 125 16.93 11.38 6.78
CA ILE A 125 18.04 10.98 5.92
C ILE A 125 18.52 9.59 6.33
N LYS A 126 18.57 8.65 5.37
CA LYS A 126 19.13 7.31 5.60
C LYS A 126 20.53 7.42 6.19
N LYS A 127 20.81 6.63 7.22
CA LYS A 127 22.08 6.62 7.96
C LYS A 127 23.31 6.57 7.05
N SER A 128 23.28 5.75 5.99
CA SER A 128 24.37 5.58 5.02
C SER A 128 24.64 6.82 4.16
N LEU A 129 23.63 7.65 3.93
CA LEU A 129 23.79 8.94 3.24
C LEU A 129 24.21 10.01 4.26
N LEU A 130 23.56 10.04 5.42
CA LEU A 130 23.86 11.01 6.48
C LEU A 130 25.33 10.95 6.91
N SER A 131 25.93 9.75 6.99
CA SER A 131 27.35 9.58 7.32
C SER A 131 28.32 10.08 6.26
N LYS A 132 27.84 10.45 5.07
CA LYS A 132 28.65 11.01 3.98
C LYS A 132 28.56 12.54 3.90
N LEU A 133 27.69 13.16 4.69
CA LEU A 133 27.53 14.61 4.72
C LEU A 133 28.58 15.24 5.65
N ASP A 134 29.18 16.34 5.20
CA ASP A 134 30.08 17.14 6.03
C ASP A 134 29.32 18.06 6.99
N ILE A 135 30.04 18.65 7.95
CA ILE A 135 29.45 19.53 8.96
C ILE A 135 28.77 20.74 8.31
N ALA A 136 29.39 21.34 7.29
CA ALA A 136 28.83 22.49 6.59
C ALA A 136 27.46 22.16 5.96
N THR A 137 27.29 20.97 5.40
CA THR A 137 26.00 20.50 4.86
C THR A 137 24.97 20.28 5.97
N ILE A 138 25.37 19.72 7.11
CA ILE A 138 24.48 19.54 8.26
C ILE A 138 23.97 20.89 8.78
N GLU A 139 24.88 21.86 8.95
CA GLU A 139 24.54 23.22 9.36
C GLU A 139 23.61 23.89 8.34
N TYR A 140 23.88 23.74 7.05
CA TYR A 140 23.04 24.27 5.99
C TYR A 140 21.61 23.73 6.08
N LEU A 141 21.44 22.40 6.25
CA LEU A 141 20.13 21.77 6.36
C LEU A 141 19.39 22.22 7.63
N ASN A 142 20.07 22.28 8.77
CA ASN A 142 19.48 22.77 10.01
C ASN A 142 19.06 24.24 9.90
N ASN A 143 19.82 25.10 9.21
CA ASN A 143 19.42 26.49 8.94
C ASN A 143 18.14 26.57 8.06
N LYS A 144 17.92 25.62 7.15
CA LYS A 144 16.65 25.54 6.40
C LYS A 144 15.48 25.14 7.29
N LEU A 145 15.68 24.20 8.21
CA LEU A 145 14.67 23.85 9.21
C LEU A 145 14.37 25.03 10.16
N GLU A 146 15.40 25.76 10.60
CA GLU A 146 15.25 26.95 11.42
C GLU A 146 14.38 28.02 10.74
N ALA A 147 14.52 28.19 9.41
CA ALA A 147 13.67 29.09 8.64
C ALA A 147 12.19 28.69 8.67
N PHE A 148 11.88 27.39 8.74
CA PHE A 148 10.51 26.90 8.96
C PHE A 148 10.05 27.12 10.40
N ASN A 149 10.91 26.89 11.39
CA ASN A 149 10.57 27.12 12.79
C ASN A 149 10.24 28.60 13.06
N LYS A 150 10.96 29.54 12.42
CA LYS A 150 10.66 30.98 12.46
C LYS A 150 9.29 31.34 11.88
N GLN A 151 8.74 30.49 11.01
CA GLN A 151 7.37 30.62 10.48
C GLN A 151 6.33 29.90 11.35
N GLY A 152 6.73 29.34 12.49
CA GLY A 152 5.85 28.56 13.38
C GLY A 152 5.68 27.09 12.97
N ILE A 153 6.39 26.61 11.94
CA ILE A 153 6.32 25.22 11.49
C ILE A 153 7.36 24.41 12.28
N LEU A 154 6.89 23.72 13.32
CA LEU A 154 7.73 22.94 14.24
C LEU A 154 7.73 21.44 13.97
N TYR A 155 6.76 20.95 13.19
CA TYR A 155 6.63 19.56 12.79
C TYR A 155 5.99 19.48 11.41
N ILE A 156 6.19 18.34 10.76
CA ILE A 156 5.41 17.90 9.61
C ILE A 156 4.59 16.68 10.01
N GLU A 157 3.54 16.40 9.27
CA GLU A 157 2.68 15.25 9.53
C GLU A 157 2.94 14.16 8.49
N GLU A 158 3.17 12.93 8.97
CA GLU A 158 3.25 11.75 8.12
C GLU A 158 2.07 10.81 8.40
N PRO A 159 1.29 10.42 7.37
CA PRO A 159 0.24 9.44 7.55
C PRO A 159 0.85 8.06 7.82
N LYS A 160 0.41 7.41 8.91
CA LYS A 160 0.76 6.02 9.21
C LYS A 160 -0.48 5.17 9.37
N CYS A 161 -0.50 4.08 8.61
CA CYS A 161 -1.47 3.00 8.69
C CYS A 161 -0.82 1.75 8.11
N ASN A 162 -0.72 0.68 8.90
CA ASN A 162 -0.24 -0.64 8.46
C ASN A 162 -1.33 -1.67 8.75
N PHE A 163 -1.37 -2.81 8.08
CA PHE A 163 -2.38 -3.85 8.32
C PHE A 163 -1.78 -5.21 8.63
N ASP A 164 -0.50 -5.26 9.04
CA ASP A 164 0.23 -6.51 9.28
C ASP A 164 -0.49 -7.43 10.28
N VAL A 165 -1.02 -6.85 11.36
CA VAL A 165 -1.72 -7.59 12.42
C VAL A 165 -3.13 -8.02 11.98
N GLU A 166 -3.89 -7.11 11.37
CA GLU A 166 -5.25 -7.38 10.92
C GLU A 166 -5.28 -8.42 9.80
N MET A 167 -4.43 -8.27 8.77
CA MET A 167 -4.28 -9.29 7.72
C MET A 167 -3.87 -10.64 8.31
N GLY A 168 -2.85 -10.66 9.18
CA GLY A 168 -2.39 -11.91 9.78
C GLY A 168 -3.49 -12.63 10.56
N ARG A 169 -4.31 -11.88 11.30
CA ARG A 169 -5.47 -12.43 12.04
C ARG A 169 -6.56 -12.95 11.11
N ASP A 170 -6.86 -12.24 10.03
CA ASP A 170 -7.89 -12.66 9.09
C ASP A 170 -7.45 -13.90 8.31
N MET A 171 -6.17 -13.97 7.90
CA MET A 171 -5.61 -15.18 7.28
C MET A 171 -5.68 -16.38 8.22
N LEU A 172 -5.35 -16.20 9.51
CA LEU A 172 -5.45 -17.26 10.51
C LEU A 172 -6.91 -17.75 10.67
N ARG A 173 -7.87 -16.82 10.73
CA ARG A 173 -9.30 -17.19 10.80
C ARG A 173 -9.78 -17.91 9.55
N ASP A 174 -9.34 -17.46 8.37
CA ASP A 174 -9.69 -18.12 7.11
C ASP A 174 -9.08 -19.53 7.02
N PHE A 175 -7.91 -19.74 7.64
CA PHE A 175 -7.29 -21.06 7.82
C PHE A 175 -8.08 -21.95 8.79
N ASP A 176 -8.48 -21.43 9.95
CA ASP A 176 -9.24 -22.20 10.95
C ASP A 176 -10.61 -22.66 10.44
N ASN A 177 -11.19 -21.95 9.47
CA ASN A 177 -12.47 -22.30 8.85
C ASN A 177 -12.36 -23.40 7.76
N ASP A 178 -11.16 -23.89 7.46
CA ASP A 178 -10.86 -24.98 6.50
C ASP A 178 -11.52 -24.83 5.11
N GLY A 179 -11.75 -23.58 4.69
CA GLY A 179 -12.50 -23.24 3.47
C GLY A 179 -11.67 -22.65 2.34
N VAL A 180 -10.36 -22.49 2.55
CA VAL A 180 -9.40 -21.81 1.66
C VAL A 180 -8.16 -22.68 1.49
N GLU A 181 -7.80 -22.94 0.24
CA GLU A 181 -6.59 -23.70 -0.11
C GLU A 181 -5.45 -22.76 -0.53
N ASN A 182 -5.79 -21.68 -1.23
CA ASN A 182 -4.83 -20.75 -1.80
C ASN A 182 -4.92 -19.38 -1.12
N TYR A 183 -3.79 -18.91 -0.59
CA TYR A 183 -3.65 -17.61 0.06
C TYR A 183 -2.73 -16.71 -0.77
N ILE A 184 -3.30 -15.69 -1.41
CA ILE A 184 -2.55 -14.77 -2.26
C ILE A 184 -2.35 -13.45 -1.53
N LEU A 185 -1.10 -13.09 -1.28
CA LEU A 185 -0.75 -11.91 -0.50
C LEU A 185 -0.11 -10.82 -1.37
N TRP A 186 -0.75 -9.66 -1.43
CA TRP A 186 -0.25 -8.46 -2.09
C TRP A 186 0.07 -7.39 -1.05
N CYS A 187 1.22 -7.51 -0.39
CA CYS A 187 1.59 -6.64 0.73
C CYS A 187 2.97 -5.97 0.61
N PHE A 188 3.77 -6.33 -0.39
CA PHE A 188 5.12 -5.79 -0.49
C PHE A 188 5.10 -4.41 -1.11
N ARG A 189 5.71 -3.42 -0.44
CA ARG A 189 6.17 -2.23 -1.16
C ARG A 189 7.19 -2.68 -2.18
N HIS A 190 6.99 -2.33 -3.44
CA HIS A 190 7.95 -2.64 -4.50
C HIS A 190 9.18 -1.72 -4.33
N THR A 191 9.90 -1.78 -3.22
CA THR A 191 11.05 -0.90 -2.94
C THR A 191 12.35 -1.47 -3.50
N HIS A 192 12.58 -2.79 -3.46
CA HIS A 192 13.84 -3.38 -3.94
C HIS A 192 13.70 -4.81 -4.50
N MET A 193 13.04 -4.99 -5.65
CA MET A 193 13.43 -6.10 -6.53
C MET A 193 14.41 -5.53 -7.53
N ALA A 194 15.69 -5.81 -7.30
CA ALA A 194 16.69 -5.70 -8.36
C ALA A 194 16.26 -6.66 -9.48
N VAL A 195 16.23 -6.15 -10.70
CA VAL A 195 16.28 -6.97 -11.90
C VAL A 195 17.70 -7.50 -12.04
#